data_AF-A0A0U3L0Y4-F1
#
_entry.id   AF-A0A0U3L0Y4-F1
#
_cell.length_a   1.000
_cell.length_b   1.000
_cell.length_c   1.000
_cell.angle_alpha   90.00
_cell.angle_beta   90.00
_cell.angle_gamma   90.00
#
_symmetry.space_group_name_H-M   'P 1'
#
loop_
_entity.id
_entity.type
_entity.pdbx_description
1 polymer ?
#
loop_
_entity_poly.entity_id
_entity_poly.type
_entity_poly.pdbx_seq_one_letter_code
_entity_poly.pdbx_strand_id
1 'polypeptide(L)'
;MKANEITALVVENASRFGDRNPQQVKYLTSRFRDVEETAVAHGLLRVFTEGAGPPEGSAAQELAGQLLEALCPKSSLELSEILSAALSRYELSVEQFPLYLALTFGKWQMLAELDRLENAMQLEAEYRAIQTMKFWLRG
;
A
#
# COMPACT_ATOMS: atom_id res chain seq x y z
N MET A 1 1.66 15.85 -11.78
CA MET A 1 1.63 14.40 -12.06
C MET A 1 0.32 13.86 -11.51
N LYS A 2 -0.38 13.01 -12.25
CA LYS A 2 -1.65 12.39 -11.84
C LYS A 2 -1.40 11.02 -11.20
N ALA A 3 -2.35 10.53 -10.42
CA ALA A 3 -2.26 9.22 -9.75
C ALA A 3 -1.89 8.07 -10.72
N ASN A 4 -2.50 8.00 -11.91
CA ASN A 4 -2.17 7.00 -12.94
C ASN A 4 -0.68 6.99 -13.32
N GLU A 5 -0.08 8.18 -13.46
CA GLU A 5 1.31 8.33 -13.87
C GLU A 5 2.25 7.89 -12.74
N ILE A 6 1.86 8.14 -11.49
CA ILE A 6 2.60 7.73 -10.28
C ILE A 6 2.59 6.21 -10.18
N THR A 7 1.42 5.57 -10.31
CA THR A 7 1.28 4.10 -10.29
C THR A 7 2.15 3.47 -11.38
N ALA A 8 2.06 3.97 -12.61
CA ALA A 8 2.84 3.46 -13.74
C ALA A 8 4.36 3.62 -13.49
N LEU A 9 4.79 4.77 -12.98
CA LEU A 9 6.20 5.03 -12.70
C LEU A 9 6.74 4.08 -11.62
N VAL A 10 5.99 3.80 -10.56
CA VAL A 10 6.38 2.85 -9.50
C VAL A 10 6.49 1.44 -10.05
N VAL A 11 5.47 0.97 -10.78
CA VAL A 11 5.47 -0.37 -11.39
C VAL A 11 6.63 -0.54 -12.37
N GLU A 12 6.89 0.46 -13.22
CA GLU A 12 8.01 0.43 -14.17
C GLU A 12 9.36 0.42 -13.46
N ASN A 13 9.54 1.23 -12.41
CA ASN A 13 10.79 1.26 -11.65
C ASN A 13 11.05 -0.05 -10.91
N ALA A 14 10.01 -0.61 -10.28
CA ALA A 14 10.10 -1.91 -9.62
C ALA A 14 10.45 -3.02 -10.61
N SER A 15 9.83 -3.02 -11.79
CA SER A 15 10.10 -4.01 -12.84
C SER A 15 11.53 -3.94 -13.39
N ARG A 16 12.09 -2.72 -13.51
CA ARG A 16 13.42 -2.51 -14.10
C ARG A 16 14.57 -2.75 -13.13
N PHE A 17 14.36 -2.51 -11.84
CA PHE A 17 15.46 -2.41 -10.88
C PHE A 17 15.22 -3.15 -9.56
N GLY A 18 14.03 -3.76 -9.39
CA GLY A 18 13.61 -4.42 -8.17
C GLY A 18 13.05 -3.47 -7.10
N ASP A 19 12.93 -3.99 -5.89
CA ASP A 19 12.27 -3.40 -4.72
C ASP A 19 13.22 -2.82 -3.66
N ARG A 20 14.51 -3.13 -3.76
CA ARG A 20 15.49 -2.86 -2.68
C ARG A 20 16.54 -1.84 -3.03
N ASN A 21 16.39 -1.07 -4.11
CA ASN A 21 17.39 -0.06 -4.47
C ASN A 21 17.14 1.26 -3.71
N PRO A 22 17.95 1.64 -2.71
CA PRO A 22 17.70 2.83 -1.91
C PRO A 22 17.84 4.13 -2.73
N GLN A 23 18.56 4.08 -3.85
CA GLN A 23 18.68 5.23 -4.75
C GLN A 23 17.37 5.50 -5.48
N GLN A 24 16.58 4.47 -5.78
CA GLN A 24 15.28 4.63 -6.42
C GLN A 24 14.26 5.25 -5.47
N VAL A 25 14.23 4.80 -4.22
CA VAL A 25 13.38 5.41 -3.19
C VAL A 25 13.72 6.89 -3.08
N LYS A 26 15.00 7.23 -2.89
CA LYS A 26 15.45 8.64 -2.82
C LYS A 26 15.06 9.45 -4.06
N TYR A 27 15.25 8.89 -5.25
CA TYR A 27 14.91 9.54 -6.51
C TYR A 27 13.40 9.81 -6.61
N LEU A 28 12.57 8.81 -6.35
CA LEU A 28 11.11 8.92 -6.43
C LEU A 28 10.54 9.82 -5.32
N THR A 29 11.04 9.71 -4.09
CA THR A 29 10.70 10.63 -2.99
C THR A 29 10.99 12.08 -3.38
N SER A 30 12.18 12.36 -3.96
CA SER A 30 12.50 13.71 -4.43
C SER A 30 11.56 14.18 -5.55
N ARG A 31 11.21 13.27 -6.46
CA ARG A 31 10.33 13.57 -7.61
C ARG A 31 8.88 13.82 -7.19
N PHE A 32 8.41 13.16 -6.14
CA PHE A 32 7.03 13.30 -5.65
C PHE A 32 6.84 14.47 -4.69
N ARG A 33 7.92 15.09 -4.21
CA ARG A 33 7.85 16.23 -3.27
C ARG A 33 7.07 17.44 -3.82
N ASP A 34 7.18 17.71 -5.12
CA ASP A 34 6.50 18.83 -5.78
C ASP A 34 5.17 18.41 -6.42
N VAL A 35 4.72 17.17 -6.18
CA VAL A 35 3.43 16.66 -6.63
C VAL A 35 2.41 16.85 -5.52
N GLU A 36 1.17 17.12 -5.91
CA GLU A 36 0.06 17.27 -4.97
C GLU A 36 -0.12 15.98 -4.14
N GLU A 37 -0.27 16.15 -2.83
CA GLU A 37 -0.16 15.08 -1.84
C GLU A 37 -1.22 13.98 -2.03
N THR A 38 -2.47 14.36 -2.30
CA THR A 38 -3.55 13.38 -2.50
C THR A 38 -3.36 12.59 -3.80
N ALA A 39 -2.80 13.18 -4.85
CA ALA A 39 -2.40 12.48 -6.06
C ALA A 39 -1.30 11.45 -5.78
N VAL A 40 -0.32 11.78 -4.94
CA VAL A 40 0.73 10.84 -4.48
C VAL A 40 0.12 9.70 -3.69
N ALA A 41 -0.69 9.99 -2.67
CA ALA A 41 -1.38 8.99 -1.87
C ALA A 41 -2.19 8.04 -2.74
N HIS A 42 -3.05 8.58 -3.61
CA HIS A 42 -3.85 7.77 -4.54
C HIS A 42 -2.94 6.93 -5.43
N GLY A 43 -1.95 7.52 -6.09
CA GLY A 43 -1.06 6.81 -7.01
C GLY A 43 -0.34 5.61 -6.39
N LEU A 44 0.14 5.76 -5.16
CA LEU A 44 0.79 4.70 -4.39
C LEU A 44 -0.20 3.64 -3.91
N LEU A 45 -1.36 4.04 -3.39
CA LEU A 45 -2.41 3.11 -2.93
C LEU A 45 -2.96 2.24 -4.06
N ARG A 46 -3.02 2.76 -5.30
CA ARG A 46 -3.46 2.00 -6.48
C ARG A 46 -2.62 0.75 -6.75
N VAL A 47 -1.36 0.73 -6.33
CA VAL A 47 -0.49 -0.45 -6.47
C VAL A 47 -1.01 -1.62 -5.63
N PHE A 48 -1.70 -1.33 -4.53
CA PHE A 48 -2.34 -2.31 -3.67
C PHE A 48 -3.78 -2.59 -4.09
N THR A 49 -4.52 -1.59 -4.57
CA THR A 49 -5.97 -1.69 -4.77
C THR A 49 -6.40 -2.02 -6.20
N GLU A 50 -5.54 -1.87 -7.21
CA GLU A 50 -5.89 -2.11 -8.62
C GLU A 50 -4.96 -3.10 -9.32
N GLY A 51 -5.51 -3.87 -10.27
CA GLY A 51 -4.81 -4.82 -11.14
C GLY A 51 -5.27 -6.28 -10.97
N ALA A 52 -4.58 -7.22 -11.61
CA ALA A 52 -4.85 -8.67 -11.51
C ALA A 52 -3.95 -9.33 -10.47
N GLY A 53 -4.52 -9.99 -9.44
CA GLY A 53 -3.87 -10.74 -8.34
C GLY A 53 -2.68 -10.06 -7.60
N PRO A 54 -2.22 -10.56 -6.45
CA PRO A 54 -0.87 -10.25 -6.02
C PRO A 54 0.10 -10.91 -7.03
N PRO A 55 1.00 -10.16 -7.69
CA PRO A 55 2.16 -10.80 -8.29
C PRO A 55 2.99 -11.39 -7.15
N GLU A 56 3.35 -12.67 -7.23
CA GLU A 56 4.23 -13.31 -6.23
C GLU A 56 5.54 -12.51 -6.11
N GLY A 57 5.85 -12.01 -4.91
CA GLY A 57 7.04 -11.18 -4.69
C GLY A 57 6.94 -9.79 -5.30
N SER A 58 5.77 -9.15 -5.23
CA SER A 58 5.47 -7.87 -5.87
C SER A 58 6.41 -6.74 -5.46
N ALA A 59 7.52 -6.60 -6.20
CA ALA A 59 8.48 -5.54 -6.02
C ALA A 59 7.86 -4.13 -6.11
N ALA A 60 6.74 -4.02 -6.83
CA ALA A 60 5.96 -2.79 -6.93
C ALA A 60 5.28 -2.43 -5.60
N GLN A 61 4.69 -3.41 -4.90
CA GLN A 61 4.06 -3.15 -3.59
C GLN A 61 5.11 -2.81 -2.53
N GLU A 62 6.25 -3.50 -2.52
CA GLU A 62 7.35 -3.17 -1.61
C GLU A 62 7.88 -1.75 -1.85
N LEU A 63 8.15 -1.38 -3.12
CA LEU A 63 8.57 -0.02 -3.47
C LEU A 63 7.49 1.02 -3.12
N ALA A 64 6.22 0.73 -3.39
CA ALA A 64 5.11 1.62 -3.04
C ALA A 64 4.99 1.77 -1.51
N GLY A 65 5.15 0.69 -0.75
CA GLY A 65 5.14 0.69 0.70
C GLY A 65 6.26 1.57 1.29
N GLN A 66 7.49 1.41 0.81
CA GLN A 66 8.61 2.26 1.21
C GLN A 66 8.37 3.74 0.88
N LEU A 67 7.73 4.05 -0.25
CA LEU A 67 7.38 5.42 -0.61
C LEU A 67 6.26 5.99 0.26
N LEU A 68 5.25 5.18 0.59
CA LEU A 68 4.19 5.55 1.53
C LEU A 68 4.76 5.87 2.92
N GLU A 69 5.67 5.04 3.42
CA GLU A 69 6.36 5.27 4.69
C GLU A 69 7.24 6.53 4.63
N ALA A 70 8.03 6.71 3.57
CA ALA A 70 8.97 7.82 3.46
C ALA A 70 8.30 9.19 3.24
N LEU A 71 7.18 9.22 2.52
CA LEU A 71 6.45 10.46 2.19
C LEU A 71 5.29 10.73 3.14
N CYS A 72 4.71 9.68 3.73
CA CYS A 72 3.51 9.72 4.56
C CYS A 72 2.39 10.62 3.96
N PRO A 73 2.03 10.46 2.68
CA PRO A 73 1.10 11.37 2.03
C PRO A 73 -0.31 11.18 2.59
N LYS A 74 -1.05 12.26 2.81
CA LYS A 74 -2.46 12.21 3.21
C LYS A 74 -3.34 11.71 2.07
N SER A 75 -4.15 10.70 2.37
CA SER A 75 -5.18 10.19 1.46
C SER A 75 -6.51 10.89 1.71
N SER A 76 -7.28 11.13 0.64
CA SER A 76 -8.70 11.49 0.73
C SER A 76 -9.64 10.28 0.64
N LEU A 77 -9.10 9.07 0.45
CA LEU A 77 -9.89 7.83 0.41
C LEU A 77 -10.26 7.37 1.81
N GLU A 78 -11.40 6.70 1.92
CA GLU A 78 -11.83 6.07 3.16
C GLU A 78 -11.04 4.77 3.41
N LEU A 79 -10.72 4.51 4.67
CA LEU A 79 -9.95 3.32 5.06
C LEU A 79 -10.64 2.02 4.62
N SER A 80 -11.96 1.96 4.74
CA SER A 80 -12.78 0.80 4.37
C SER A 80 -12.69 0.49 2.88
N GLU A 81 -12.66 1.52 2.03
CA GLU A 81 -12.52 1.40 0.59
C GLU A 81 -11.13 0.87 0.22
N ILE A 82 -10.08 1.43 0.85
CA ILE A 82 -8.69 1.00 0.63
C ILE A 82 -8.54 -0.48 0.99
N LEU A 83 -8.99 -0.86 2.19
CA LEU A 83 -8.83 -2.23 2.68
C LEU A 83 -9.62 -3.22 1.82
N SER A 84 -10.89 -2.95 1.56
CA SER A 84 -11.73 -3.84 0.76
C SER A 84 -11.15 -4.12 -0.63
N ALA A 85 -10.49 -3.12 -1.24
CA ALA A 85 -9.85 -3.28 -2.54
C ALA A 85 -8.45 -3.94 -2.47
N ALA A 86 -7.72 -3.80 -1.36
CA ALA A 86 -6.37 -4.29 -1.22
C ALA A 86 -6.27 -5.75 -0.76
N LEU A 87 -7.24 -6.27 0.01
CA LEU A 87 -7.12 -7.57 0.71
C LEU A 87 -6.79 -8.74 -0.22
N SER A 88 -7.43 -8.83 -1.38
CA SER A 88 -7.22 -9.93 -2.33
C SER A 88 -5.89 -9.83 -3.10
N ARG A 89 -5.18 -8.70 -2.98
CA ARG A 89 -3.99 -8.34 -3.75
C ARG A 89 -2.75 -8.12 -2.89
N TYR A 90 -2.92 -8.03 -1.57
CA TYR A 90 -1.87 -7.67 -0.64
C TYR A 90 -0.77 -8.74 -0.58
N GLU A 91 0.46 -8.33 -0.86
CA GLU A 91 1.65 -9.15 -0.65
C GLU A 91 2.00 -9.18 0.84
N LEU A 92 2.02 -10.38 1.42
CA LEU A 92 2.04 -10.58 2.87
C LEU A 92 3.35 -10.09 3.52
N SER A 93 4.45 -10.03 2.73
CA SER A 93 5.74 -9.55 3.20
C SER A 93 5.86 -8.03 3.31
N VAL A 94 4.90 -7.26 2.77
CA VAL A 94 4.99 -5.78 2.68
C VAL A 94 4.39 -5.12 3.91
N GLU A 95 5.16 -5.05 5.00
CA GLU A 95 4.69 -4.48 6.28
C GLU A 95 4.41 -2.97 6.23
N GLN A 96 5.04 -2.23 5.33
CA GLN A 96 4.94 -0.76 5.28
C GLN A 96 3.51 -0.32 4.94
N PHE A 97 2.74 -1.13 4.21
CA PHE A 97 1.37 -0.81 3.85
C PHE A 97 0.42 -0.75 5.07
N PRO A 98 0.27 -1.80 5.90
CA PRO A 98 -0.55 -1.71 7.11
C PRO A 98 -0.01 -0.67 8.11
N LEU A 99 1.31 -0.49 8.22
CA LEU A 99 1.90 0.52 9.09
C LEU A 99 1.55 1.95 8.63
N TYR A 100 1.64 2.24 7.33
CA TYR A 100 1.22 3.53 6.76
C TYR A 100 -0.27 3.81 7.02
N LEU A 101 -1.15 2.82 6.82
CA LEU A 101 -2.58 2.99 7.06
C LEU A 101 -2.89 3.24 8.54
N ALA A 102 -2.22 2.52 9.45
CA ALA A 102 -2.37 2.75 10.88
C ALA A 102 -1.83 4.11 11.33
N LEU A 103 -0.76 4.60 10.71
CA LEU A 103 -0.25 5.95 10.97
C LEU A 103 -1.22 7.03 10.47
N THR A 104 -1.81 6.81 9.28
CA THR A 104 -2.67 7.79 8.59
C THR A 104 -4.08 7.86 9.20
N PHE A 105 -4.70 6.71 9.46
CA PHE A 105 -6.08 6.61 9.94
C PHE A 105 -6.19 6.28 11.43
N GLY A 106 -5.08 5.95 12.07
CA GLY A 106 -5.04 5.53 13.46
C GLY A 106 -5.10 4.00 13.62
N LYS A 107 -4.18 3.48 14.43
CA LYS A 107 -4.03 2.04 14.72
C LYS A 107 -5.31 1.36 15.21
N TRP A 108 -6.06 2.02 16.10
CA TRP A 108 -7.31 1.47 16.62
C TRP A 108 -8.40 1.37 15.56
N GLN A 109 -8.53 2.40 14.72
CA GLN A 109 -9.48 2.40 13.60
C GLN A 109 -9.11 1.31 12.59
N MET A 110 -7.82 1.15 12.30
CA MET A 110 -7.30 0.07 11.44
C MET A 110 -7.66 -1.32 11.97
N LEU A 111 -7.41 -1.59 13.26
CA LEU A 111 -7.74 -2.89 13.86
C LEU A 111 -9.24 -3.16 13.85
N ALA A 112 -10.06 -2.16 14.22
CA ALA A 112 -11.51 -2.29 14.22
C ALA A 112 -12.07 -2.57 12.81
N GLU A 113 -11.52 -1.93 11.78
CA GLU A 113 -11.94 -2.16 10.40
C GLU A 113 -11.50 -3.54 9.88
N LEU A 114 -10.31 -4.00 10.25
CA LEU A 114 -9.86 -5.37 9.96
C LEU A 114 -10.73 -6.43 10.67
N ASP A 115 -11.13 -6.20 11.93
CA ASP A 115 -12.10 -7.07 12.64
C ASP A 115 -13.46 -7.08 11.93
N ARG A 116 -13.94 -5.91 11.48
CA ARG A 116 -15.20 -5.80 10.73
C ARG A 116 -15.15 -6.60 9.43
N LEU A 117 -14.06 -6.46 8.67
CA LEU A 117 -13.86 -7.15 7.40
C LEU A 117 -13.72 -8.66 7.57
N GLU A 118 -12.98 -9.13 8.58
CA GLU A 118 -12.77 -10.56 8.85
C GLU A 118 -14.11 -11.33 8.95
N ASN A 119 -15.11 -10.73 9.57
CA ASN A 119 -16.44 -11.33 9.74
C ASN A 119 -17.27 -11.41 8.44
N ALA A 120 -16.87 -10.67 7.40
CA ALA A 120 -17.56 -10.62 6.11
C ALA A 120 -16.85 -11.43 5.01
N MET A 121 -15.65 -11.94 5.26
CA MET A 121 -14.83 -12.58 4.22
C MET A 121 -15.27 -14.01 3.91
N GLN A 122 -15.14 -14.36 2.63
CA GLN A 122 -15.39 -15.72 2.12
C GLN A 122 -14.13 -16.37 1.52
N LEU A 123 -13.09 -15.58 1.23
CA LEU A 123 -11.87 -16.05 0.59
C LEU A 123 -10.73 -16.23 1.59
N GLU A 124 -10.05 -17.39 1.52
CA GLU A 124 -8.92 -17.71 2.40
C GLU A 124 -7.74 -16.73 2.23
N ALA A 125 -7.49 -16.25 1.02
CA ALA A 125 -6.42 -15.28 0.74
C ALA A 125 -6.65 -13.95 1.48
N GLU A 126 -7.89 -13.44 1.48
CA GLU A 126 -8.25 -12.21 2.20
C GLU A 126 -8.15 -12.40 3.71
N TYR A 127 -8.57 -13.58 4.21
CA TYR A 127 -8.39 -13.92 5.61
C TYR A 127 -6.91 -13.89 6.03
N ARG A 128 -6.03 -14.50 5.23
CA ARG A 128 -4.57 -14.47 5.47
C ARG A 128 -4.03 -13.05 5.44
N ALA A 129 -4.44 -12.23 4.47
CA ALA A 129 -4.07 -10.81 4.40
C ALA A 129 -4.45 -10.06 5.67
N ILE A 130 -5.68 -10.25 6.18
CA ILE A 130 -6.13 -9.64 7.43
C ILE A 130 -5.27 -10.10 8.62
N GLN A 131 -5.05 -11.41 8.78
CA GLN A 131 -4.24 -11.93 9.88
C GLN A 131 -2.81 -11.37 9.85
N THR A 132 -2.22 -11.30 8.67
CA THR A 132 -0.88 -10.73 8.47
C THR A 132 -0.84 -9.24 8.78
N MET A 133 -1.81 -8.44 8.31
CA MET A 133 -1.89 -7.02 8.68
C MET A 133 -2.03 -6.84 10.20
N LYS A 134 -2.89 -7.63 10.86
CA LYS A 134 -3.03 -7.60 12.34
C LYS A 134 -1.73 -7.98 13.04
N PHE A 135 -0.97 -8.93 12.50
CA PHE A 135 0.34 -9.30 13.04
C PHE A 135 1.33 -8.13 12.97
N TRP A 136 1.48 -7.48 11.81
CA TRP A 136 2.36 -6.32 11.65
C TRP A 136 1.98 -5.16 12.58
N LEU A 137 0.69 -4.96 12.81
CA LEU A 137 0.20 -3.93 13.73
C LEU A 137 0.41 -4.28 15.22
N ARG A 138 0.67 -5.53 15.59
CA ARG A 138 0.86 -5.94 16.99
C ARG A 138 2.33 -5.97 17.41
N GLY A 139 3.27 -5.99 16.45
CA GLY A 139 4.68 -5.71 16.69
C GLY A 139 4.89 -4.30 17.21
#